data_AF-A0A7W3U487-F1
#
_entry.id   AF-A0A7W3U487-F1
#
_cell.length_a   1.000
_cell.length_b   1.000
_cell.length_c   1.000
_cell.angle_alpha   90.00
_cell.angle_beta   90.00
_cell.angle_gamma   90.00
#
_symmetry.space_group_name_H-M   'P 1'
#
loop_
_entity.id
_entity.type
_entity.pdbx_description
1 polymer ?
#
loop_
_entity_poly.entity_id
_entity_poly.type
_entity_poly.pdbx_seq_one_letter_code
_entity_poly.pdbx_strand_id
1 'polypeptide(L)'
;MHPIVRNVLGVVLGLVVGSAVNMAIISFGPMLVPPPAGVDVMDPDSLAQGMHLFEPKHFLVPFLAHALGTLVGATIASAVAARRKGVMAAVVGVFFLAGGIAAATMIPAPAWFIALDLLLAYLPMAWLGHWIAGRFGPRRG
;
A
#
# COMPACT_ATOMS: atom_id res chain seq x y z
N MET A 1 14.37 -17.29 19.33
CA MET A 1 12.95 -16.88 19.18
C MET A 1 12.16 -17.96 18.47
N HIS A 2 10.96 -18.29 18.95
CA HIS A 2 10.10 -19.29 18.32
C HIS A 2 9.66 -18.85 16.91
N PRO A 3 9.65 -19.74 15.88
CA PRO A 3 9.35 -19.35 14.50
C PRO A 3 8.01 -18.64 14.30
N ILE A 4 6.99 -19.00 15.09
CA ILE A 4 5.66 -18.35 15.02
C ILE A 4 5.76 -16.89 15.48
N VAL A 5 6.41 -16.64 16.62
CA VAL A 5 6.58 -15.28 17.17
C VAL A 5 7.32 -14.41 16.17
N ARG A 6 8.40 -14.93 15.57
CA ARG A 6 9.16 -14.21 14.53
C ARG A 6 8.31 -13.84 13.31
N ASN A 7 7.45 -14.75 12.87
CA ASN A 7 6.56 -14.52 11.73
C ASN A 7 5.52 -13.44 12.05
N VAL A 8 4.89 -13.51 13.23
CA VAL A 8 3.92 -12.50 13.67
C VAL A 8 4.58 -11.12 13.75
N LEU A 9 5.76 -11.03 14.37
CA LEU A 9 6.52 -9.78 14.43
C LEU A 9 6.89 -9.26 13.03
N GLY A 10 7.23 -10.15 12.10
CA GLY A 10 7.50 -9.77 10.71
C GLY A 10 6.27 -9.14 10.04
N VAL A 11 5.09 -9.75 10.20
CA VAL A 11 3.84 -9.19 9.65
C VAL A 11 3.52 -7.85 10.32
N VAL A 12 3.54 -7.77 11.65
CA VAL A 12 3.26 -6.53 12.39
C VAL A 12 4.21 -5.40 11.95
N LEU A 13 5.52 -5.68 11.88
CA LEU A 13 6.50 -4.70 11.43
C LEU A 13 6.24 -4.29 9.97
N GLY A 14 5.93 -5.25 9.09
CA GLY A 14 5.57 -4.98 7.70
C GLY A 14 4.35 -4.07 7.58
N LEU A 15 3.29 -4.32 8.36
CA LEU A 15 2.11 -3.47 8.39
C LEU A 15 2.46 -2.06 8.87
N VAL A 16 3.17 -1.93 9.99
CA VAL A 16 3.54 -0.62 10.55
C VAL A 16 4.38 0.19 9.57
N VAL A 17 5.44 -0.39 9.01
CA VAL A 17 6.33 0.34 8.09
C VAL A 17 5.65 0.62 6.75
N GLY A 18 4.90 -0.35 6.21
CA GLY A 18 4.13 -0.14 4.99
C GLY A 18 3.10 0.98 5.14
N SER A 19 2.40 1.04 6.28
CA SER A 19 1.43 2.10 6.57
C SER A 19 2.12 3.44 6.75
N ALA A 20 3.30 3.48 7.38
CA ALA A 20 4.10 4.71 7.49
C ALA A 20 4.53 5.22 6.10
N VAL A 21 4.96 4.34 5.19
CA VAL A 21 5.29 4.69 3.79
C VAL A 21 4.06 5.23 3.06
N ASN A 22 2.92 4.55 3.17
CA ASN A 22 1.66 5.01 2.58
C ASN A 22 1.30 6.42 3.09
N MET A 23 1.26 6.61 4.41
CA MET A 23 0.92 7.89 5.03
C MET A 23 1.90 9.00 4.65
N ALA A 24 3.19 8.71 4.56
CA ALA A 24 4.16 9.69 4.10
C ALA A 24 3.87 10.14 2.67
N ILE A 25 3.56 9.22 1.75
CA ILE A 25 3.23 9.55 0.36
C ILE A 25 1.92 10.36 0.28
N ILE A 26 0.89 10.00 1.05
CA ILE A 26 -0.36 10.77 1.10
C ILE A 26 -0.13 12.18 1.66
N SER A 27 0.71 12.33 2.69
CA SER A 27 0.93 13.62 3.37
C SER A 27 1.79 14.58 2.55
N PHE A 28 2.81 14.07 1.87
CA PHE A 28 3.76 14.90 1.11
C PHE A 28 3.51 14.91 -0.40
N GLY A 29 2.76 13.94 -0.93
CA GLY A 29 2.40 13.84 -2.35
C GLY A 29 1.71 15.08 -2.93
N PRO A 30 0.80 15.76 -2.19
CA PRO A 30 0.20 17.02 -2.63
C PRO A 30 1.19 18.15 -2.94
N MET A 31 2.43 18.07 -2.44
CA MET A 31 3.48 19.03 -2.80
C MET A 31 4.00 18.83 -4.23
N LEU A 32 3.87 17.61 -4.78
CA LEU A 32 4.31 17.27 -6.14
C LEU A 32 3.15 17.27 -7.13
N VAL A 33 1.98 16.79 -6.70
CA VAL A 33 0.74 16.82 -7.47
C VAL A 33 -0.31 17.54 -6.63
N PRO A 34 -0.39 18.88 -6.74
CA PRO A 34 -1.36 19.66 -5.99
C PRO A 34 -2.79 19.21 -6.30
N PRO A 35 -3.70 19.24 -5.32
CA PRO A 35 -5.11 19.01 -5.57
C PRO A 35 -5.69 20.13 -6.45
N PRO A 36 -6.86 19.90 -7.08
CA PRO A 36 -7.58 20.96 -7.78
C PRO A 36 -7.83 22.18 -6.88
N ALA A 37 -7.86 23.36 -7.48
CA ALA A 37 -8.06 24.61 -6.75
C ALA A 37 -9.37 24.57 -5.94
N GLY A 38 -9.29 24.90 -4.66
CA GLY A 38 -10.44 24.92 -3.74
C GLY A 38 -10.86 23.56 -3.20
N VAL A 39 -10.14 22.48 -3.50
CA VAL A 39 -10.38 21.16 -2.89
C VAL A 39 -9.43 20.92 -1.73
N ASP A 40 -9.98 20.72 -0.54
CA ASP A 40 -9.26 20.19 0.61
C ASP A 40 -9.38 18.67 0.63
N VAL A 41 -8.27 17.97 0.42
CA VAL A 41 -8.24 16.49 0.39
C VAL A 41 -8.27 15.86 1.79
N MET A 42 -8.15 16.66 2.85
CA MET A 42 -8.26 16.21 4.24
C MET A 42 -9.70 16.33 4.78
N ASP A 43 -10.57 17.05 4.07
CA ASP A 43 -12.00 17.14 4.37
C ASP A 43 -12.79 16.20 3.44
N PRO A 44 -13.44 15.14 3.99
CA PRO A 44 -14.22 14.20 3.20
C PRO A 44 -15.34 14.86 2.36
N ASP A 45 -15.98 15.93 2.88
CA ASP A 45 -17.05 16.62 2.19
C ASP A 45 -16.50 17.45 1.02
N SER A 46 -15.39 18.17 1.25
CA SER A 46 -14.68 18.92 0.19
C SER A 46 -14.18 17.99 -0.92
N LEU A 47 -13.58 16.85 -0.54
CA LEU A 47 -13.07 15.85 -1.48
C LEU A 47 -14.19 15.25 -2.33
N ALA A 48 -15.32 14.89 -1.72
CA ALA A 48 -16.47 14.33 -2.44
C ALA A 48 -17.07 15.32 -3.42
N GLN A 49 -17.26 16.58 -3.01
CA GLN A 49 -17.77 17.64 -3.88
C GLN A 49 -16.79 17.97 -5.01
N GLY A 50 -15.49 17.96 -4.72
CA GLY A 50 -14.42 18.31 -5.66
C GLY A 50 -14.00 17.20 -6.63
N MET A 51 -14.45 15.95 -6.43
CA MET A 51 -13.96 14.80 -7.21
C MET A 51 -14.12 14.94 -8.73
N HIS A 52 -15.15 15.65 -9.18
CA HIS A 52 -15.38 15.93 -10.60
C HIS A 52 -14.31 16.84 -11.23
N LEU A 53 -13.51 17.55 -10.42
CA LEU A 53 -12.37 18.37 -10.85
C LEU A 53 -11.07 17.57 -10.96
N PHE A 54 -11.05 16.30 -10.54
CA PHE A 54 -9.84 15.48 -10.54
C PHE A 54 -9.53 14.98 -11.96
N GLU A 55 -8.39 15.45 -12.47
CA GLU A 55 -7.71 14.85 -13.62
C GLU A 55 -6.97 13.55 -13.24
N PRO A 56 -6.65 12.67 -14.23
CA PRO A 56 -5.91 11.42 -14.01
C PRO A 56 -4.62 11.55 -13.19
N LYS A 57 -3.89 12.67 -13.31
CA LYS A 57 -2.64 12.91 -12.56
C LYS A 57 -2.83 12.90 -11.04
N HIS A 58 -3.98 13.34 -10.54
CA HIS A 58 -4.25 13.43 -9.10
C HIS A 58 -4.37 12.06 -8.43
N PHE A 59 -4.63 11.01 -9.22
CA PHE A 59 -4.70 9.63 -8.75
C PHE A 59 -3.34 8.93 -8.67
N LEU A 60 -2.27 9.58 -9.15
CA LEU A 60 -0.90 9.05 -9.06
C LEU A 60 -0.44 8.91 -7.61
N VAL A 61 -0.69 9.92 -6.78
CA VAL A 61 -0.31 9.94 -5.36
C VAL A 61 -0.95 8.78 -4.58
N PRO A 62 -2.29 8.60 -4.58
CA PRO A 62 -2.90 7.49 -3.85
C PRO A 62 -2.46 6.12 -4.41
N PHE A 63 -2.34 5.96 -5.73
CA PHE A 63 -1.82 4.72 -6.31
C PHE A 63 -0.43 4.37 -5.78
N LEU A 64 0.49 5.34 -5.79
CA LEU A 64 1.85 5.13 -5.30
C LEU A 64 1.87 4.88 -3.80
N ALA A 65 1.02 5.54 -3.02
CA ALA A 65 0.89 5.30 -1.59
C ALA A 65 0.47 3.86 -1.29
N HIS A 66 -0.53 3.36 -2.00
CA HIS A 66 -1.01 1.98 -1.87
C HIS A 66 0.04 0.98 -2.36
N ALA A 67 0.60 1.19 -3.55
CA ALA A 67 1.54 0.29 -4.19
C ALA A 67 2.85 0.17 -3.41
N LEU A 68 3.48 1.31 -3.10
CA LEU A 68 4.77 1.33 -2.40
C LEU A 68 4.62 0.97 -0.92
N GLY A 69 3.52 1.38 -0.28
CA GLY A 69 3.19 0.93 1.08
C GLY A 69 3.08 -0.59 1.17
N THR A 70 2.32 -1.21 0.25
CA THR A 70 2.18 -2.67 0.20
C THR A 70 3.51 -3.35 -0.12
N LEU A 71 4.24 -2.84 -1.12
CA LEU A 71 5.54 -3.36 -1.54
C LEU A 71 6.53 -3.40 -0.37
N VAL A 72 6.72 -2.27 0.32
CA VAL A 72 7.66 -2.16 1.44
C VAL A 72 7.22 -3.05 2.60
N GLY A 73 5.93 -2.99 2.97
CA GLY A 73 5.41 -3.80 4.06
C GLY A 73 5.56 -5.31 3.82
N ALA A 74 5.23 -5.77 2.61
CA ALA A 74 5.38 -7.18 2.24
C ALA A 74 6.84 -7.62 2.14
N THR A 75 7.73 -6.74 1.66
CA THR A 75 9.18 -6.98 1.64
C THR A 75 9.71 -7.21 3.06
N ILE A 76 9.34 -6.33 4.01
CA ILE A 76 9.76 -6.43 5.40
C ILE A 76 9.21 -7.69 6.05
N ALA A 77 7.92 -7.97 5.89
CA ALA A 77 7.31 -9.18 6.45
C ALA A 77 7.98 -10.46 5.93
N SER A 78 8.26 -10.53 4.64
CA SER A 78 8.98 -11.63 4.01
C SER A 78 10.43 -11.76 4.50
N ALA A 79 11.15 -10.64 4.62
CA ALA A 79 12.55 -10.61 5.05
C ALA A 79 12.71 -11.08 6.49
N VAL A 80 11.82 -10.64 7.38
CA VAL A 80 11.87 -10.95 8.83
C VAL A 80 11.39 -12.36 9.13
N ALA A 81 10.40 -12.88 8.40
CA ALA A 81 9.78 -14.16 8.66
C ALA A 81 10.79 -15.34 8.74
N ALA A 82 10.59 -16.24 9.70
CA ALA A 82 11.40 -17.44 9.88
C ALA A 82 11.07 -18.52 8.83
N ARG A 83 9.80 -18.65 8.47
CA ARG A 83 9.28 -19.66 7.51
C ARG A 83 8.05 -19.14 6.80
N ARG A 84 7.68 -19.78 5.67
CA ARG A 84 6.51 -19.40 4.86
C ARG A 84 6.53 -17.91 4.48
N LYS A 85 7.70 -17.41 4.08
CA LYS A 85 7.95 -15.98 3.81
C LYS A 85 6.96 -15.38 2.81
N GLY A 86 6.64 -16.12 1.73
CA GLY A 86 5.64 -15.70 0.75
C GLY A 86 4.23 -15.58 1.33
N VAL A 87 3.86 -16.46 2.28
CA VAL A 87 2.58 -16.35 2.98
C VAL A 87 2.56 -15.10 3.87
N MET A 88 3.66 -14.76 4.54
CA MET A 88 3.71 -13.55 5.38
C MET A 88 3.59 -12.27 4.54
N ALA A 89 4.22 -12.23 3.35
CA ALA A 89 4.01 -11.16 2.38
C ALA A 89 2.56 -11.09 1.89
N ALA A 90 1.96 -12.24 1.55
CA ALA A 90 0.57 -12.30 1.10
C ALA A 90 -0.41 -11.83 2.18
N VAL A 91 -0.17 -12.13 3.45
CA VAL A 91 -1.00 -11.62 4.58
C VAL A 91 -0.96 -10.10 4.62
N VAL A 92 0.21 -9.47 4.46
CA VAL A 92 0.32 -8.00 4.38
C VAL A 92 -0.42 -7.47 3.15
N GLY A 93 -0.24 -8.10 1.98
CA GLY A 93 -0.94 -7.72 0.75
C GLY A 93 -2.46 -7.78 0.86
N VAL A 94 -3.00 -8.84 1.45
CA VAL A 94 -4.44 -8.99 1.69
C VAL A 94 -4.94 -7.95 2.70
N PHE A 95 -4.16 -7.65 3.74
CA PHE A 95 -4.53 -6.60 4.69
C PHE A 95 -4.61 -5.23 4.03
N PHE A 96 -3.61 -4.86 3.22
CA PHE A 96 -3.64 -3.60 2.47
C PHE A 96 -4.76 -3.60 1.43
N LEU A 97 -5.02 -4.71 0.74
CA LEU A 97 -6.14 -4.84 -0.19
C LEU A 97 -7.49 -4.60 0.52
N ALA A 98 -7.68 -5.14 1.71
CA ALA A 98 -8.89 -4.89 2.49
C ALA A 98 -9.04 -3.39 2.83
N GLY A 99 -7.94 -2.71 3.19
CA GLY A 99 -7.92 -1.26 3.36
C GLY A 99 -8.22 -0.49 2.05
N GLY A 100 -7.68 -0.96 0.92
CA GLY A 100 -7.96 -0.40 -0.40
C GLY A 100 -9.41 -0.53 -0.84
N ILE A 101 -10.02 -1.70 -0.60
CA ILE A 101 -11.45 -1.93 -0.83
C ILE A 101 -12.27 -0.98 0.04
N ALA A 102 -11.95 -0.86 1.33
CA ALA A 102 -12.62 0.09 2.21
C ALA A 102 -12.51 1.53 1.67
N ALA A 103 -11.31 1.97 1.30
CA ALA A 103 -11.09 3.29 0.71
C ALA A 103 -11.90 3.50 -0.57
N ALA A 104 -11.94 2.53 -1.48
CA ALA A 104 -12.72 2.60 -2.72
C ALA A 104 -14.24 2.70 -2.49
N THR A 105 -14.75 2.25 -1.34
CA THR A 105 -16.15 2.42 -0.95
C THR A 105 -16.45 3.71 -0.21
N MET A 106 -15.43 4.34 0.39
CA MET A 106 -15.58 5.55 1.20
C MET A 106 -15.23 6.83 0.43
N ILE A 107 -14.30 6.76 -0.51
CA ILE A 107 -13.78 7.90 -1.25
C ILE A 107 -14.25 7.76 -2.71
N PRO A 108 -15.05 8.71 -3.23
CA PRO A 108 -15.45 8.72 -4.63
C PRO A 108 -14.23 8.67 -5.54
N ALA A 109 -14.24 7.80 -6.55
CA ALA A 109 -13.19 7.77 -7.56
C ALA A 109 -13.72 7.17 -8.88
N PRO A 110 -13.09 7.50 -10.03
CA PRO A 110 -13.44 6.89 -11.30
C PRO A 110 -13.25 5.37 -11.28
N ALA A 111 -14.17 4.63 -11.91
CA ALA A 111 -14.13 3.17 -11.92
C ALA A 111 -12.81 2.59 -12.50
N TRP A 112 -12.22 3.26 -13.49
CA TRP A 112 -10.93 2.85 -14.05
C TRP A 112 -9.80 2.90 -13.02
N PHE A 113 -9.83 3.90 -12.13
CA PHE A 113 -8.81 4.06 -11.10
C PHE A 113 -8.99 3.00 -10.01
N ILE A 114 -10.22 2.79 -9.55
CA ILE A 114 -10.53 1.74 -8.57
C ILE A 114 -10.06 0.38 -9.09
N ALA A 115 -10.36 0.06 -10.35
CA ALA A 115 -9.91 -1.19 -10.95
C ALA A 115 -8.38 -1.29 -11.02
N LEU A 116 -7.70 -0.24 -11.50
CA LEU A 116 -6.24 -0.18 -11.57
C LEU A 116 -5.59 -0.39 -10.20
N ASP A 117 -6.09 0.32 -9.19
CA ASP A 117 -5.56 0.31 -7.84
C ASP A 117 -5.75 -1.06 -7.17
N LEU A 118 -6.98 -1.58 -7.13
CA LEU A 118 -7.28 -2.87 -6.50
C LEU A 118 -6.55 -4.04 -7.16
N LEU A 119 -6.36 -3.99 -8.49
CA LEU A 119 -5.70 -5.06 -9.23
C LEU A 119 -4.18 -5.00 -9.10
N LEU A 120 -3.57 -3.80 -9.05
CA LEU A 120 -2.12 -3.66 -9.19
C LEU A 120 -1.40 -3.23 -7.91
N ALA A 121 -2.01 -2.43 -7.06
CA ALA A 121 -1.32 -1.81 -5.91
C ALA A 121 -1.10 -2.79 -4.74
N TYR A 122 -1.85 -3.89 -4.69
CA TYR A 122 -1.87 -4.75 -3.50
C TYR A 122 -1.20 -6.12 -3.70
N LEU A 123 -1.91 -7.08 -4.30
CA LEU A 123 -1.40 -8.45 -4.42
C LEU A 123 -0.16 -8.54 -5.32
N PRO A 124 -0.08 -7.86 -6.48
CA PRO A 124 1.14 -7.86 -7.29
C PRO A 124 2.32 -7.22 -6.56
N MET A 125 2.11 -6.14 -5.81
CA MET A 125 3.16 -5.49 -5.03
C MET A 125 3.60 -6.34 -3.84
N ALA A 126 2.69 -7.08 -3.21
CA ALA A 126 3.04 -8.04 -2.17
C ALA A 126 3.89 -9.20 -2.70
N TRP A 127 3.54 -9.72 -3.88
CA TRP A 127 4.34 -10.72 -4.58
C TRP A 127 5.72 -10.18 -4.97
N LEU A 128 5.78 -8.97 -5.53
CA LEU A 128 7.03 -8.31 -5.88
C LEU A 128 7.89 -8.10 -4.62
N GLY A 129 7.31 -7.67 -3.50
CA GLY A 129 8.03 -7.50 -2.24
C GLY A 129 8.60 -8.81 -1.70
N HIS A 130 7.85 -9.91 -1.81
CA HIS A 130 8.39 -11.24 -1.49
C HIS A 130 9.59 -11.60 -2.37
N TRP A 131 9.48 -11.37 -3.68
CA TRP A 131 10.56 -11.62 -4.64
C TRP A 131 11.81 -10.80 -4.34
N ILE A 132 11.65 -9.50 -4.04
CA ILE A 132 12.75 -8.60 -3.64
C ILE A 132 13.42 -9.12 -2.36
N ALA A 133 12.65 -9.46 -1.33
CA ALA A 133 13.19 -10.00 -0.08
C ALA A 133 13.97 -11.31 -0.29
N GLY A 134 13.59 -12.12 -1.29
CA GLY A 134 14.30 -13.33 -1.69
C GLY A 134 15.68 -13.08 -2.31
N ARG A 135 15.90 -11.90 -2.92
CA ARG A 135 17.20 -11.51 -3.51
C ARG A 135 18.24 -11.10 -2.47
N PHE A 136 17.81 -10.63 -1.30
CA PHE A 136 18.69 -10.17 -0.21
C PHE A 136 18.84 -11.20 0.93
N GLY A 137 18.17 -12.34 0.85
CA GLY A 137 18.33 -13.43 1.82
C GLY A 137 19.64 -14.19 1.61
N PRO A 138 20.22 -14.81 2.67
CA PRO A 138 21.38 -15.68 2.51
C PRO A 138 21.06 -16.77 1.48
N ARG A 139 21.84 -16.84 0.40
CA ARG A 139 21.81 -17.99 -0.50
C ARG A 139 22.14 -19.20 0.37
N ARG A 140 21.18 -20.11 0.56
CA ARG A 140 21.48 -21.44 1.09
C ARG A 140 22.15 -22.21 -0.05
N GLY A 141 23.44 -21.97 -0.21
CA GLY A 141 24.38 -22.80 -0.98
C GLY A 141 25.17 -23.67 -0.01
#